data_AF-A0A497LNB2-F1
#
_entry.id   AF-A0A497LNB2-F1
#
_cell.length_a   1.000
_cell.length_b   1.000
_cell.length_c   1.000
_cell.angle_alpha   90.00
_cell.angle_beta   90.00
_cell.angle_gamma   90.00
#
_symmetry.space_group_name_H-M   'P 1'
#
loop_
_entity.id
_entity.type
_entity.pdbx_description
1 polymer ?
#
loop_
_entity_poly.entity_id
_entity_poly.type
_entity_poly.pdbx_seq_one_letter_code
_entity_poly.pdbx_strand_id
1 'polypeptide(L)'
;MGLDNYWVKNGKVFLLKFDPLLRVRGGMFSDPAHGSFRGEDYALLIKALSGLSLRSVLRTGTLRKISAALHRTSYSELPKYLRSDISEVEYEDLKRMFSKYVEVPGIRLEPWY
;
A
#
# COMPACT_ATOMS: atom_id res chain seq x y z
N MET A 1 15.98 -2.30 10.79
CA MET A 1 14.67 -1.76 11.23
C MET A 1 13.83 -1.62 9.97
N GLY A 2 12.92 -2.56 9.74
CA GLY A 2 12.16 -2.64 8.49
C GLY A 2 10.97 -1.70 8.53
N LEU A 3 10.65 -1.03 7.42
CA LEU A 3 9.45 -0.19 7.33
C LEU A 3 8.20 -1.06 7.18
N ASP A 4 7.25 -0.91 8.10
CA ASP A 4 5.88 -1.39 7.98
C ASP A 4 4.91 -0.22 7.88
N ASN A 5 3.77 -0.43 7.20
CA ASN A 5 2.74 0.58 7.06
C ASN A 5 1.38 0.05 7.53
N TYR A 6 0.76 0.77 8.46
CA TYR A 6 -0.52 0.42 9.08
C TYR A 6 -1.64 1.34 8.61
N TRP A 7 -2.77 0.75 8.25
CA TRP A 7 -4.01 1.49 8.02
C TRP A 7 -4.64 1.83 9.36
N VAL A 8 -4.83 3.12 9.64
CA VAL A 8 -5.30 3.62 10.92
C VAL A 8 -6.55 4.47 10.73
N LYS A 9 -7.55 4.24 11.58
CA LYS A 9 -8.75 5.09 11.70
C LYS A 9 -9.05 5.32 13.17
N ASN A 10 -9.34 6.56 13.55
CA ASN A 10 -9.62 6.94 14.94
C ASN A 10 -8.54 6.47 15.94
N GLY A 11 -7.27 6.50 15.52
CA GLY A 11 -6.13 6.10 16.35
C GLY A 11 -5.96 4.59 16.57
N LYS A 12 -6.70 3.75 15.85
CA LYS A 12 -6.59 2.28 15.92
C LYS A 12 -6.33 1.70 14.53
N VAL A 13 -5.64 0.57 14.48
CA VAL A 13 -5.48 -0.20 13.24
C VAL A 13 -6.86 -0.57 12.72
N PHE A 14 -7.11 -0.25 11.46
CA PHE A 14 -8.38 -0.46 10.78
C PHE A 14 -8.23 -1.57 9.76
N LEU A 15 -9.09 -2.58 9.86
CA LEU A 15 -9.01 -3.78 9.04
C LEU A 15 -10.14 -3.81 8.02
N LEU A 16 -9.80 -3.87 6.73
CA LEU A 16 -10.74 -4.23 5.68
C LEU A 16 -10.61 -5.72 5.36
N LYS A 17 -11.74 -6.38 5.15
CA LYS A 17 -11.79 -7.74 4.61
C LYS A 17 -11.73 -7.69 3.09
N PHE A 18 -10.92 -8.55 2.50
CA PHE A 18 -10.80 -8.71 1.06
C PHE A 18 -11.17 -10.13 0.67
N ASP A 19 -12.00 -10.26 -0.37
CA ASP A 19 -12.33 -11.54 -1.00
C ASP A 19 -12.14 -11.37 -2.52
N PRO A 20 -11.19 -12.08 -3.16
CA PRO A 20 -10.23 -13.01 -2.55
C PRO A 20 -9.22 -12.30 -1.64
N LEU A 21 -8.48 -13.08 -0.84
CA LEU A 21 -7.39 -12.57 -0.01
C LEU A 21 -6.34 -11.84 -0.86
N LEU A 22 -5.78 -10.76 -0.30
CA LEU A 22 -4.68 -10.04 -0.90
C LEU A 22 -3.37 -10.82 -0.72
N ARG A 23 -2.53 -10.83 -1.74
CA ARG A 23 -1.20 -11.44 -1.76
C ARG A 23 -0.08 -10.43 -1.53
N VAL A 24 -0.43 -9.20 -1.14
CA VAL A 24 0.51 -8.18 -0.66
C VAL A 24 1.23 -8.71 0.58
N ARG A 25 2.54 -8.50 0.64
CA ARG A 25 3.38 -8.96 1.75
C ARG A 25 2.98 -8.21 3.02
N GLY A 26 2.55 -8.97 4.03
CA GLY A 26 2.18 -8.44 5.34
C GLY A 26 3.37 -7.84 6.08
N GLY A 27 3.08 -6.91 7.01
CA GLY A 27 4.09 -6.39 7.94
C GLY A 27 4.33 -7.33 9.11
N MET A 28 5.22 -6.94 10.03
CA MET A 28 5.79 -7.77 11.11
C MET A 28 4.77 -8.36 12.10
N PHE A 29 3.50 -7.96 12.06
CA PHE A 29 2.44 -8.46 12.96
C PHE A 29 1.05 -8.55 12.31
N SER A 30 0.96 -8.75 11.00
CA SER A 30 -0.34 -8.89 10.33
C SER A 30 -0.47 -10.21 9.59
N ASP A 31 -1.57 -10.92 9.84
CA ASP A 31 -2.16 -11.82 8.85
C ASP A 31 -2.20 -11.12 7.49
N PRO A 32 -1.94 -11.84 6.38
CA PRO A 32 -1.68 -11.25 5.07
C PRO A 32 -2.69 -10.14 4.74
N ALA A 33 -2.17 -8.90 4.73
CA ALA A 33 -2.75 -7.73 4.08
C ALA A 33 -4.12 -7.22 4.57
N HIS A 34 -4.55 -7.58 5.78
CA HIS A 34 -5.83 -7.09 6.33
C HIS A 34 -5.76 -5.75 7.06
N GLY A 35 -4.57 -5.22 7.35
CA GLY A 35 -4.41 -4.01 8.18
C GLY A 35 -3.06 -3.32 8.10
N SER A 36 -2.04 -4.06 7.67
CA SER A 36 -0.73 -3.51 7.36
C SER A 36 -0.07 -4.28 6.23
N PHE A 37 1.02 -3.71 5.74
CA PHE A 37 1.88 -4.32 4.73
C PHE A 37 3.33 -3.91 4.97
N ARG A 38 4.26 -4.68 4.42
CA ARG A 38 5.69 -4.40 4.50
C ARG A 38 6.02 -3.21 3.60
N GLY A 39 6.03 -2.03 4.20
CA GLY A 39 6.23 -0.77 3.51
C GLY A 39 7.55 -0.68 2.75
N GLU A 40 8.62 -1.29 3.28
CA GLU A 40 9.93 -1.32 2.64
C GLU A 40 9.88 -1.90 1.22
N ASP A 41 9.11 -2.98 1.02
CA ASP A 41 9.01 -3.70 -0.25
C ASP A 41 8.29 -2.88 -1.34
N TYR A 42 7.44 -1.93 -0.93
CA TYR A 42 6.65 -1.10 -1.85
C TYR A 42 7.11 0.36 -1.90
N ALA A 43 8.01 0.79 -1.01
CA ALA A 43 8.41 2.18 -0.88
C ALA A 43 9.00 2.76 -2.16
N LEU A 44 9.85 1.98 -2.85
CA LEU A 44 10.47 2.41 -4.10
C LEU A 44 9.42 2.56 -5.22
N LEU A 45 8.52 1.58 -5.36
CA LEU A 45 7.43 1.61 -6.34
C LEU A 45 6.52 2.82 -6.12
N ILE A 46 6.04 3.01 -4.88
CA ILE A 46 5.12 4.11 -4.55
C ILE A 46 5.78 5.47 -4.79
N LYS A 47 7.05 5.62 -4.39
CA LYS A 47 7.80 6.85 -4.63
C LYS A 47 8.01 7.09 -6.13
N ALA A 48 8.32 6.07 -6.91
CA ALA A 48 8.53 6.19 -8.35
C ALA A 48 7.25 6.61 -9.09
N LEU A 49 6.10 6.04 -8.72
CA LEU A 49 4.83 6.31 -9.42
C LEU A 49 4.14 7.61 -8.96
N SER A 50 4.22 7.93 -7.67
CA SER A 50 3.44 9.03 -7.09
C SER A 50 4.27 10.22 -6.58
N GLY A 51 5.59 10.06 -6.47
CA GLY A 51 6.48 11.02 -5.82
C GLY A 51 6.35 11.08 -4.28
N LEU A 52 5.51 10.22 -3.69
CA LEU A 52 5.18 10.25 -2.26
C LEU A 52 5.93 9.16 -1.48
N SER A 53 6.18 9.43 -0.20
CA SER A 53 6.95 8.54 0.67
C SER A 53 6.07 7.81 1.68
N LEU A 54 6.20 6.48 1.71
CA LEU A 54 5.58 5.63 2.74
C LEU A 54 6.19 5.82 4.14
N ARG A 55 7.31 6.53 4.26
CA ARG A 55 7.99 6.84 5.53
C ARG A 55 7.35 7.99 6.32
N SER A 56 6.23 8.52 5.85
CA SER A 56 5.50 9.63 6.47
C SER A 56 4.05 9.27 6.70
N VAL A 57 3.37 9.94 7.64
CA VAL A 57 1.93 9.74 7.84
C VAL A 57 1.17 10.29 6.63
N LEU A 58 0.45 9.41 5.93
CA LEU A 58 -0.31 9.76 4.73
C LEU A 58 -1.80 9.84 5.06
N ARG A 59 -2.42 10.98 4.75
CA ARG A 59 -3.86 11.20 4.93
C ARG A 59 -4.62 10.85 3.65
N THR A 60 -5.95 10.71 3.76
CA THR A 60 -6.85 10.31 2.66
C THR A 60 -6.59 11.03 1.34
N GLY A 61 -6.38 12.35 1.35
CA GLY A 61 -6.09 13.12 0.13
C GLY A 61 -4.80 12.68 -0.58
N THR A 62 -3.75 12.40 0.18
CA THR A 62 -2.47 11.89 -0.34
C THR A 62 -2.59 10.44 -0.78
N LEU A 63 -3.32 9.61 -0.03
CA LEU A 63 -3.58 8.22 -0.37
C LEU A 63 -4.37 8.09 -1.69
N ARG A 64 -5.32 8.99 -1.96
CA ARG A 64 -6.03 9.05 -3.26
C ARG A 64 -5.09 9.34 -4.42
N LYS A 65 -4.06 10.18 -4.23
CA LYS A 65 -3.03 10.42 -5.26
C LYS A 65 -2.21 9.17 -5.56
N ILE A 66 -1.83 8.43 -4.51
CA ILE A 66 -1.11 7.15 -4.65
C ILE A 66 -1.97 6.13 -5.38
N SER A 67 -3.23 5.96 -4.94
CA SER A 67 -4.18 5.06 -5.60
C SER A 67 -4.35 5.41 -7.08
N ALA A 68 -4.54 6.70 -7.40
CA ALA A 68 -4.64 7.15 -8.80
C ALA A 68 -3.36 6.87 -9.61
N ALA A 69 -2.17 7.06 -9.02
CA ALA A 69 -0.91 6.76 -9.70
C ALA A 69 -0.77 5.25 -10.00
N LEU A 70 -1.07 4.39 -9.02
CA LEU A 70 -1.08 2.93 -9.20
C LEU A 70 -2.09 2.49 -10.29
N HIS A 71 -3.24 3.14 -10.38
CA HIS A 71 -4.26 2.82 -11.39
C HIS A 71 -3.96 3.36 -12.79
N ARG A 72 -3.08 4.36 -12.92
CA ARG A 72 -2.66 4.92 -14.22
C ARG A 72 -1.55 4.14 -14.89
N THR A 73 -0.81 3.32 -14.14
CA THR A 73 0.33 2.56 -14.65
C THR A 73 0.00 1.07 -14.64
N SER A 74 0.15 0.44 -15.79
CA SER A 74 -0.01 -1.01 -15.94
C SER A 74 1.26 -1.72 -15.45
N TYR A 75 1.14 -2.97 -14.97
CA TYR A 75 2.30 -3.72 -14.49
C TYR A 75 3.39 -3.88 -15.57
N SER A 76 2.99 -4.11 -16.82
CA SER A 76 3.90 -4.24 -17.97
C SER A 76 4.71 -2.97 -18.28
N GLU A 77 4.20 -1.79 -17.90
CA GLU A 77 4.84 -0.49 -18.09
C GLU A 77 5.86 -0.17 -16.99
N LEU A 78 5.88 -0.95 -15.90
CA LEU A 78 6.83 -0.73 -14.82
C LEU A 78 8.27 -1.01 -15.30
N PRO A 79 9.22 -0.13 -14.96
CA PRO A 79 10.64 -0.40 -15.15
C PRO A 79 11.04 -1.76 -14.58
N LYS A 80 11.94 -2.46 -15.26
CA LYS A 80 12.35 -3.83 -14.91
C LYS A 80 12.83 -3.95 -13.46
N TYR A 81 13.52 -2.94 -12.93
CA TYR A 81 14.01 -2.90 -11.55
C TYR A 81 12.92 -2.74 -10.49
N LEU A 82 11.69 -2.38 -10.87
CA LEU A 82 10.53 -2.41 -9.96
C LEU A 82 9.78 -3.75 -10.05
N ARG A 83 9.83 -4.40 -11.22
CA ARG A 83 9.21 -5.72 -11.46
C ARG A 83 10.03 -6.89 -10.92
N SER A 84 11.31 -6.68 -10.62
CA SER A 84 12.17 -7.72 -10.02
C SER A 84 11.68 -8.14 -8.64
N ASP A 85 11.09 -7.21 -7.90
CA ASP A 85 10.81 -7.38 -6.47
C ASP A 85 9.32 -7.52 -6.16
N ILE A 86 8.45 -7.31 -7.15
CA ILE A 86 6.98 -7.34 -7.02
C ILE A 86 6.40 -8.09 -8.22
N SER A 87 5.57 -9.11 -7.98
CA SER A 87 4.83 -9.81 -9.03
C SER A 87 3.62 -9.02 -9.54
N GLU A 88 3.10 -9.38 -10.71
CA GLU A 88 1.90 -8.75 -11.28
C GLU A 88 0.68 -8.88 -10.36
N VAL A 89 0.53 -10.05 -9.73
CA VAL A 89 -0.57 -10.30 -8.78
C VAL A 89 -0.44 -9.43 -7.55
N GLU A 90 0.77 -9.28 -7.00
CA GLU A 90 1.02 -8.36 -5.88
C GLU A 90 0.73 -6.90 -6.25
N TYR A 91 1.06 -6.49 -7.47
CA TYR A 91 0.79 -5.14 -7.94
C TYR A 91 -0.72 -4.86 -8.07
N GLU A 92 -1.48 -5.78 -8.65
CA GLU A 92 -2.94 -5.63 -8.75
C GLU A 92 -3.62 -5.70 -7.38
N ASP A 93 -3.13 -6.51 -6.46
CA ASP A 93 -3.62 -6.53 -5.08
C ASP A 93 -3.26 -5.23 -4.33
N LEU A 94 -2.10 -4.63 -4.57
CA LEU A 94 -1.73 -3.32 -4.02
C LEU A 94 -2.69 -2.22 -4.53
N LYS A 95 -3.03 -2.23 -5.82
CA LYS A 95 -4.06 -1.36 -6.40
C LYS A 95 -5.40 -1.55 -5.69
N ARG A 96 -5.85 -2.79 -5.54
CA ARG A 96 -7.11 -3.14 -4.86
C ARG A 96 -7.11 -2.67 -3.41
N MET A 97 -6.01 -2.85 -2.68
CA MET A 97 -5.84 -2.40 -1.31
C MET A 97 -6.02 -0.88 -1.23
N PHE A 98 -5.19 -0.11 -1.94
CA PHE A 98 -5.26 1.35 -1.89
C PHE A 98 -6.63 1.88 -2.31
N SER A 99 -7.22 1.34 -3.38
CA SER A 99 -8.55 1.71 -3.87
C SER A 99 -9.65 1.52 -2.81
N LYS A 100 -9.62 0.42 -2.05
CA LYS A 100 -10.62 0.18 -0.99
C LYS A 100 -10.39 1.04 0.24
N TYR A 101 -9.14 1.19 0.67
CA TYR A 101 -8.85 1.99 1.86
C TYR A 101 -9.16 3.47 1.64
N VAL A 102 -8.87 4.06 0.48
CA VAL A 102 -9.12 5.50 0.25
C VAL A 102 -10.59 5.91 0.34
N GLU A 103 -11.51 4.97 0.16
CA GLU A 103 -12.95 5.21 0.32
C GLU A 103 -13.39 5.23 1.78
N VAL A 104 -12.53 4.80 2.71
CA VAL A 104 -12.85 4.82 4.14
C VAL A 104 -12.66 6.24 4.70
N PRO A 105 -13.71 6.90 5.23
CA PRO A 105 -13.58 8.24 5.79
C PRO A 105 -12.65 8.24 7.01
N GLY A 106 -11.74 9.22 7.04
CA GLY A 106 -10.79 9.41 8.15
C GLY A 106 -9.64 8.40 8.19
N ILE A 107 -9.46 7.59 7.15
CA ILE A 107 -8.32 6.67 7.06
C ILE A 107 -7.01 7.44 6.89
N ARG A 108 -5.95 6.93 7.51
CA ARG A 108 -4.57 7.33 7.28
C ARG A 108 -3.67 6.11 7.24
N LEU A 109 -2.49 6.27 6.64
CA LEU A 109 -1.44 5.26 6.64
C LEU A 109 -0.29 5.76 7.50
N GLU A 110 0.14 4.96 8.46
CA GLU A 110 1.20 5.31 9.40
C GLU A 110 2.42 4.39 9.24
N PRO A 111 3.65 4.95 9.19
CA PRO A 111 4.88 4.16 9.17
C PRO A 111 5.25 3.65 10.56
N TRP A 112 5.87 2.47 10.61
CA TRP A 112 6.50 1.88 11.79
C TRP A 112 7.91 1.37 11.42
N TYR A 113 8.86 1.47 12.36
CA TYR A 113 10.30 1.21 12.14
C TYR A 113 10.89 0.26 13.19
#